data_AF-B3RLN7-F1
#
_entry.id   AF-B3RLN7-F1
#
_cell.length_a   1.000
_cell.length_b   1.000
_cell.length_c   1.000
_cell.angle_alpha   90.00
_cell.angle_beta   90.00
_cell.angle_gamma   90.00
#
_symmetry.space_group_name_H-M   'P 1'
#
loop_
_entity.id
_entity.type
_entity.pdbx_description
1 polymer ?
#
loop_
_entity_poly.entity_id
_entity_poly.type
_entity_poly.pdbx_seq_one_letter_code
_entity_poly.pdbx_strand_id
1 'polypeptide(L)'
;MSQPTQFRLLYDFYPESPSELEVLAGTIVSLYESEEKDELWTCIIREDGKTGFVPTSYLEPFNNSSFPEPNENTTENPHPYSDADTSSEDEPDGLSTVTNRQETVTNTTTITGSKTDASRNTVSKSLIARSPFAIFGAERFLRGEENKLDIQKLMDYEKHIIVVNKNGLTWKPAKNECTYRIGSTETDSKYAGAKTYTTYKIHPIHGDDEAIRRRYKQFDWLYGRLVARFPTIAIPKLPEKRIRGRFSEDIIQMRKELLETWLNRLARHPIINESQVFSGFLKKQDQIEWKEFKRRMEKDPGNYSGFFARTEIKDLFNNSLNSMLGNAASWEKLTKNLQESISHFREVLQHHSTDFARCYQDEYVAMGKAIGNLSSCFQSENHYPEEFKFAVKSVGDIFSVTGKEFHNKQVQDAVPLRKGLDEYLNLLSSHKQPQSITKDTLKRLKEARKHQNDSYISGKCAVVYATVEAEMNHFQQESIQDISELMMRYLRFQIAYHKTVTRKFEQSLESFMRFSGKTVIGESKDSPTIDTPPQASTNFSSHENRSSPKPSPKSVPPSANVTALSSSPPPPPPPPPPEQPASF
;
A
#
# COMPACT_ATOMS: atom_id res chain seq x y z
N MET A 1 -45.15 32.21 12.82
CA MET A 1 -43.85 31.56 12.55
C MET A 1 -43.19 31.28 13.88
N SER A 2 -42.81 30.04 14.16
CA SER A 2 -41.99 29.72 15.34
C SER A 2 -40.63 30.39 15.19
N GLN A 3 -40.04 30.85 16.31
CA GLN A 3 -38.63 31.24 16.29
C GLN A 3 -37.78 29.99 16.00
N PRO A 4 -36.66 30.12 15.25
CA PRO A 4 -35.76 28.99 15.03
C PRO A 4 -35.20 28.53 16.37
N THR A 5 -35.15 27.22 16.60
CA THR A 5 -34.60 26.67 17.85
C THR A 5 -33.12 27.00 17.94
N GLN A 6 -32.77 27.84 18.91
CA GLN A 6 -31.40 28.28 19.17
C GLN A 6 -30.71 27.36 20.18
N PHE A 7 -29.40 27.18 19.99
CA PHE A 7 -28.54 26.36 20.84
C PHE A 7 -27.27 27.14 21.18
N ARG A 8 -26.75 26.94 22.38
CA ARG A 8 -25.45 27.42 22.85
C ARG A 8 -24.42 26.31 22.69
N LEU A 9 -23.22 26.65 22.21
CA LEU A 9 -22.09 25.70 22.22
C LEU A 9 -21.45 25.58 23.61
N LEU A 10 -21.18 24.35 24.04
CA LEU A 10 -20.57 24.05 25.33
C LEU A 10 -19.02 24.06 25.33
N TYR A 11 -18.41 23.79 24.18
CA TYR A 11 -16.95 23.65 24.03
C TYR A 11 -16.50 24.25 22.70
N ASP A 12 -15.24 24.71 22.62
CA ASP A 12 -14.66 25.11 21.33
C ASP A 12 -14.61 23.93 20.37
N PHE A 13 -15.03 24.17 19.13
CA PHE A 13 -15.05 23.17 18.08
C PHE A 13 -14.35 23.69 16.82
N TYR A 14 -13.21 23.07 16.52
CA TYR A 14 -12.37 23.37 15.37
C TYR A 14 -12.58 22.28 14.29
N PRO A 15 -12.81 22.64 13.02
CA PRO A 15 -13.22 21.70 12.00
C PRO A 15 -12.05 20.83 11.52
N GLU A 16 -12.18 19.51 11.60
CA GLU A 16 -11.25 18.54 11.01
C GLU A 16 -11.58 18.25 9.53
N SER A 17 -12.74 18.70 9.01
CA SER A 17 -13.16 18.54 7.61
C SER A 17 -13.89 19.77 7.01
N PRO A 18 -13.97 19.91 5.67
CA PRO A 18 -14.65 21.05 5.03
C PRO A 18 -16.18 21.09 5.22
N SER A 19 -16.76 20.03 5.78
CA SER A 19 -18.18 19.93 6.15
C SER A 19 -18.45 20.38 7.59
N GLU A 20 -17.41 20.50 8.41
CA GLU A 20 -17.50 20.95 9.80
C GLU A 20 -17.37 22.48 9.86
N LEU A 21 -18.06 23.10 10.82
CA LEU A 21 -18.04 24.56 11.01
C LEU A 21 -17.26 24.91 12.26
N GLU A 22 -16.31 25.85 12.15
CA GLU A 22 -15.61 26.38 13.33
C GLU A 22 -16.57 27.20 14.20
N VAL A 23 -16.66 26.89 15.49
CA VAL A 23 -17.51 27.59 16.45
C VAL A 23 -16.89 27.55 17.85
N LEU A 24 -16.91 28.66 18.56
CA LEU A 24 -16.35 28.78 19.91
C LEU A 24 -17.41 28.49 20.99
N ALA A 25 -16.95 28.09 22.19
CA ALA A 25 -17.79 27.93 23.36
C ALA A 25 -18.59 29.22 23.66
N GLY A 26 -19.85 29.06 24.06
CA GLY A 26 -20.78 30.17 24.31
C GLY A 26 -21.44 30.76 23.07
N THR A 27 -21.01 30.43 21.85
CA THR A 27 -21.65 30.93 20.61
C THR A 27 -23.10 30.42 20.52
N ILE A 28 -24.03 31.30 20.16
CA ILE A 28 -25.41 30.94 19.85
C ILE A 28 -25.55 30.63 18.36
N VAL A 29 -26.15 29.48 18.05
CA VAL A 29 -26.33 28.94 16.69
C VAL A 29 -27.75 28.44 16.52
N SER A 30 -28.26 28.41 15.28
CA SER A 30 -29.58 27.85 14.97
C SER A 30 -29.46 26.51 14.26
N LEU A 31 -30.45 25.63 14.40
CA LEU A 31 -30.52 24.41 13.58
C LEU A 31 -30.69 24.75 12.10
N TYR A 32 -29.97 24.04 11.24
CA TYR A 32 -30.17 24.07 9.79
C TYR A 32 -30.83 22.75 9.37
N GLU A 33 -32.08 22.79 8.91
CA GLU A 33 -32.85 21.58 8.60
C GLU A 33 -32.19 20.75 7.49
N SER A 34 -31.75 19.55 7.86
CA SER A 34 -31.43 18.46 6.94
C SER A 34 -32.23 17.22 7.34
N GLU A 35 -32.89 16.57 6.37
CA GLU A 35 -33.87 15.51 6.60
C GLU A 35 -33.32 14.19 7.18
N GLU A 36 -32.00 14.05 7.34
CA GLU A 36 -31.35 12.94 8.05
C GLU A 36 -30.96 13.33 9.49
N LYS A 37 -31.59 12.69 10.50
CA LYS A 37 -31.12 12.76 11.89
C LYS A 37 -29.93 11.82 12.10
N ASP A 38 -28.72 12.36 12.15
CA ASP A 38 -27.56 11.69 12.75
C ASP A 38 -27.54 12.03 14.25
N GLU A 39 -27.56 11.02 15.12
CA GLU A 39 -27.58 11.23 16.59
C GLU A 39 -26.28 11.85 17.12
N LEU A 40 -25.18 11.79 16.35
CA LEU A 40 -23.85 12.23 16.76
C LEU A 40 -23.46 13.59 16.19
N TRP A 41 -24.07 14.03 15.09
CA TRP A 41 -23.71 15.26 14.37
C TRP A 41 -24.94 16.08 13.98
N THR A 42 -24.89 17.37 14.24
CA THR A 42 -25.98 18.31 13.94
C THR A 42 -25.52 19.39 12.98
N CYS A 43 -26.28 19.63 11.91
CA CYS A 43 -26.05 20.75 11.01
C CYS A 43 -26.60 22.04 11.63
N ILE A 44 -25.75 23.04 11.74
CA ILE A 44 -26.08 24.35 12.32
C ILE A 44 -25.83 25.47 11.33
N ILE A 45 -26.46 26.62 11.57
CA ILE A 45 -26.17 27.89 10.90
C ILE A 45 -25.74 28.93 11.95
N ARG A 46 -24.60 29.58 11.67
CA ARG A 46 -24.09 30.75 12.42
C ARG A 46 -24.74 32.04 11.93
N GLU A 47 -24.65 33.10 12.74
CA GLU A 47 -25.16 34.44 12.37
C GLU A 47 -24.52 35.02 11.10
N ASP A 48 -23.30 34.59 10.73
CA ASP A 48 -22.63 34.97 9.48
C ASP A 48 -23.14 34.18 8.25
N GLY A 49 -24.22 33.41 8.40
CA GLY A 49 -24.87 32.64 7.34
C GLY A 49 -24.12 31.37 6.93
N LYS A 50 -22.98 31.06 7.57
CA LYS A 50 -22.23 29.83 7.30
C LYS A 50 -22.94 28.64 7.95
N THR A 51 -23.01 27.55 7.19
CA THR A 51 -23.55 26.26 7.63
C THR A 51 -22.46 25.20 7.73
N GLY A 52 -22.67 24.22 8.60
CA GLY A 52 -21.82 23.04 8.71
C GLY A 52 -22.13 22.25 9.96
N PHE A 53 -21.43 21.13 10.12
CA PHE A 53 -21.68 20.17 11.19
C PHE A 53 -20.86 20.45 12.45
N VAL A 54 -21.49 20.23 13.61
CA VAL A 54 -20.85 20.17 14.93
C VAL A 54 -21.34 18.92 15.68
N PRO A 55 -20.63 18.40 16.69
CA PRO A 55 -21.10 17.26 17.48
C PRO A 55 -22.40 17.61 18.21
N THR A 56 -23.42 16.75 18.14
CA THR A 56 -24.72 16.99 18.79
C THR A 56 -24.58 17.19 20.30
N SER A 57 -23.62 16.52 20.93
CA SER A 57 -23.30 16.66 22.37
C SER A 57 -22.66 17.99 22.77
N TYR A 58 -22.32 18.86 21.82
CA TYR A 58 -21.78 20.20 22.09
C TYR A 58 -22.89 21.26 22.13
N LEU A 59 -24.13 20.90 21.82
CA LEU A 59 -25.28 21.80 21.73
C LEU A 59 -26.18 21.71 22.96
N GLU A 60 -26.43 22.85 23.60
CA GLU A 60 -27.39 23.00 24.70
C GLU A 60 -28.54 23.92 24.24
N PRO A 61 -29.83 23.59 24.46
CA PRO A 61 -30.94 24.46 24.10
C PRO A 61 -30.84 25.84 24.78
N PHE A 62 -30.86 26.91 23.99
CA PHE A 62 -30.73 28.28 24.49
C PHE A 62 -32.10 28.93 24.69
N ASN A 63 -32.57 28.96 25.94
CA ASN A 63 -33.79 29.67 26.33
C ASN A 63 -33.44 31.07 26.88
N ASN A 64 -33.91 32.11 26.18
CA ASN A 64 -33.72 33.50 26.57
C ASN A 64 -34.69 33.89 27.71
N SER A 65 -34.39 33.47 28.95
CA SER A 65 -35.19 33.85 30.13
C SER A 65 -34.33 34.06 31.39
N SER A 66 -34.33 35.32 31.87
CA SER A 66 -33.88 35.84 33.18
C SER A 66 -32.41 35.70 33.60
N PHE A 67 -31.69 36.83 33.57
CA PHE A 67 -30.57 37.14 34.49
C PHE A 67 -31.09 37.56 35.87
N PRO A 68 -30.29 37.35 36.93
CA PRO A 68 -30.00 38.45 37.87
C PRO A 68 -28.48 38.72 38.05
N GLU A 69 -28.13 39.95 38.41
CA GLU A 69 -26.76 40.42 38.69
C GLU A 69 -26.22 39.94 40.06
N PRO A 70 -24.87 39.97 40.27
CA PRO A 70 -24.23 39.39 41.46
C PRO A 70 -24.17 40.34 42.67
N ASN A 71 -24.01 39.77 43.86
CA ASN A 71 -23.72 40.50 45.10
C ASN A 71 -22.56 39.81 45.86
N GLU A 72 -21.71 40.61 46.51
CA GLU A 72 -20.45 40.17 47.12
C GLU A 72 -20.57 39.62 48.56
N ASN A 73 -19.54 38.86 48.99
CA ASN A 73 -19.21 38.44 50.36
C ASN A 73 -20.13 37.36 51.00
N THR A 74 -19.64 36.39 51.80
CA THR A 74 -18.37 36.32 52.54
C THR A 74 -17.88 34.86 52.74
N THR A 75 -16.56 34.67 52.75
CA THR A 75 -15.73 33.61 53.39
C THR A 75 -16.36 32.33 53.99
N GLU A 76 -15.80 31.16 53.65
CA GLU A 76 -14.90 30.39 54.55
C GLU A 76 -14.18 29.24 53.81
N ASN A 77 -12.99 28.85 54.30
CA ASN A 77 -12.08 27.88 53.67
C ASN A 77 -11.45 27.01 54.78
N PRO A 78 -11.18 25.71 54.57
CA PRO A 78 -9.76 25.32 54.60
C PRO A 78 -9.31 24.22 53.60
N HIS A 79 -8.13 24.49 53.06
CA HIS A 79 -7.16 23.70 52.26
C HIS A 79 -6.82 22.26 52.76
N PRO A 80 -6.04 21.39 52.04
CA PRO A 80 -5.05 21.71 50.96
C PRO A 80 -5.00 20.81 49.70
N TYR A 81 -4.08 21.17 48.79
CA TYR A 81 -3.62 20.48 47.56
C TYR A 81 -4.43 20.65 46.26
N SER A 82 -4.15 21.74 45.54
CA SER A 82 -4.19 21.77 44.07
C SER A 82 -3.35 22.93 43.52
N ASP A 83 -2.06 22.71 43.27
CA ASP A 83 -1.33 23.57 42.32
C ASP A 83 -1.63 23.05 40.91
N ALA A 84 -2.48 23.81 40.20
CA ALA A 84 -2.83 23.53 38.82
C ALA A 84 -1.74 24.06 37.90
N ASP A 85 -0.88 23.16 37.43
CA ASP A 85 0.13 23.48 36.43
C ASP A 85 -0.56 23.83 35.09
N THR A 86 -0.72 25.13 34.87
CA THR A 86 -1.36 25.68 33.68
C THR A 86 -0.34 25.65 32.55
N SER A 87 -0.37 24.60 31.73
CA SER A 87 0.43 24.53 30.49
C SER A 87 -0.48 24.29 29.28
N SER A 88 -0.74 25.39 28.58
CA SER A 88 -1.22 25.41 27.20
C SER A 88 -0.35 24.54 26.30
N GLU A 89 -0.96 23.80 25.38
CA GLU A 89 -0.21 23.17 24.28
C GLU A 89 0.22 24.28 23.31
N ASP A 90 1.49 24.69 23.36
CA ASP A 90 2.02 25.75 22.48
C ASP A 90 1.99 25.36 20.99
N GLU A 91 1.28 26.18 20.21
CA GLU A 91 1.45 26.29 18.75
C GLU A 91 2.86 26.82 18.41
N PRO A 92 3.51 26.33 17.34
CA PRO A 92 4.81 26.81 16.91
C PRO A 92 4.67 28.00 15.94
N ASP A 93 4.58 29.22 16.47
CA ASP A 93 4.57 30.45 15.67
C ASP A 93 5.75 31.39 16.01
N GLY A 94 6.16 32.23 15.05
CA GLY A 94 7.09 33.35 15.30
C GLY A 94 8.54 33.20 14.81
N LEU A 95 8.73 33.30 13.48
CA LEU A 95 10.01 33.73 12.89
C LEU A 95 10.38 35.14 13.38
N SER A 96 11.48 35.29 14.12
CA SER A 96 11.90 36.58 14.67
C SER A 96 12.43 37.53 13.59
N THR A 97 11.80 38.69 13.45
CA THR A 97 12.23 39.80 12.60
C THR A 97 13.49 40.47 13.13
N VAL A 98 14.52 40.60 12.29
CA VAL A 98 15.63 41.54 12.49
C VAL A 98 15.60 42.57 11.37
N THR A 99 15.78 43.84 11.73
CA THR A 99 15.55 45.02 10.90
C THR A 99 16.61 45.26 9.82
N ASN A 100 16.11 45.62 8.63
CA ASN A 100 16.72 46.45 7.57
C ASN A 100 18.26 46.53 7.46
N ARG A 101 18.76 46.10 6.30
CA ARG A 101 19.55 46.97 5.40
C ARG A 101 19.32 46.59 3.93
N GLN A 102 19.30 47.61 3.07
CA GLN A 102 19.10 47.46 1.63
C GLN A 102 20.32 46.81 0.99
N GLU A 103 20.12 45.92 0.02
CA GLU A 103 20.92 45.91 -1.21
C GLU A 103 20.18 45.21 -2.36
N THR A 104 20.07 45.93 -3.47
CA THR A 104 19.46 45.53 -4.74
C THR A 104 20.30 44.51 -5.51
N VAL A 105 19.70 43.43 -6.04
CA VAL A 105 19.90 42.98 -7.44
C VAL A 105 18.59 42.37 -7.98
N THR A 106 18.33 42.63 -9.26
CA THR A 106 17.10 42.32 -10.02
C THR A 106 16.87 40.84 -10.34
N ASN A 107 15.61 40.40 -10.24
CA ASN A 107 15.10 39.23 -10.96
C ASN A 107 14.25 39.68 -12.16
N THR A 108 14.65 39.30 -13.38
CA THR A 108 13.87 39.52 -14.60
C THR A 108 13.82 38.23 -15.42
N THR A 109 12.64 37.59 -15.50
CA THR A 109 12.19 36.91 -16.72
C THR A 109 10.66 36.99 -16.80
N THR A 110 10.17 37.85 -17.67
CA THR A 110 8.75 38.01 -18.00
C THR A 110 8.30 36.90 -18.96
N ILE A 111 7.18 36.22 -18.67
CA ILE A 111 6.31 35.66 -19.72
C ILE A 111 4.86 36.03 -19.38
N THR A 112 4.32 36.95 -20.17
CA THR A 112 2.90 37.33 -20.20
C THR A 112 2.09 36.38 -21.07
N GLY A 113 0.85 36.07 -20.69
CA GLY A 113 -0.04 35.26 -21.53
C GLY A 113 -1.34 34.86 -20.84
N SER A 114 -2.21 35.83 -20.54
CA SER A 114 -3.53 35.57 -19.97
C SER A 114 -4.53 35.08 -21.03
N LYS A 115 -5.30 34.05 -20.71
CA LYS A 115 -6.72 33.97 -21.07
C LYS A 115 -7.48 33.10 -20.07
N THR A 116 -8.72 33.49 -19.84
CA THR A 116 -9.64 32.96 -18.83
C THR A 116 -10.31 31.67 -19.28
N ASP A 117 -10.46 30.72 -18.36
CA ASP A 117 -11.66 29.87 -18.32
C ASP A 117 -11.93 29.37 -16.90
N ALA A 118 -13.20 29.39 -16.50
CA ALA A 118 -13.63 29.00 -15.17
C ALA A 118 -13.97 27.50 -15.13
N SER A 119 -13.21 26.72 -14.36
CA SER A 119 -13.51 25.31 -14.09
C SER A 119 -13.37 24.98 -12.61
N ARG A 120 -14.47 24.54 -12.00
CA ARG A 120 -14.52 24.03 -10.62
C ARG A 120 -13.61 22.80 -10.52
N ASN A 121 -12.53 22.88 -9.72
CA ASN A 121 -11.80 21.72 -9.26
C ASN A 121 -11.50 21.84 -7.76
N THR A 122 -12.33 21.18 -6.95
CA THR A 122 -12.13 20.96 -5.52
C THR A 122 -10.96 19.98 -5.30
N VAL A 123 -9.75 20.50 -5.22
CA VAL A 123 -8.57 19.69 -4.86
C VAL A 123 -8.55 19.45 -3.35
N SER A 124 -8.88 18.23 -2.95
CA SER A 124 -8.63 17.74 -1.59
C SER A 124 -7.12 17.80 -1.29
N LYS A 125 -6.72 18.81 -0.51
CA LYS A 125 -5.34 18.96 -0.04
C LYS A 125 -5.09 17.99 1.11
N SER A 126 -4.72 16.76 0.76
CA SER A 126 -3.96 15.91 1.68
C SER A 126 -2.67 16.65 2.06
N LEU A 127 -2.51 16.99 3.35
CA LEU A 127 -1.35 17.74 3.88
C LEU A 127 -0.03 16.95 3.86
N ILE A 128 0.01 15.79 3.19
CA ILE A 128 1.23 15.00 2.93
C ILE A 128 1.42 14.73 1.42
N ALA A 129 0.65 15.41 0.55
CA ALA A 129 0.87 15.38 -0.89
C ALA A 129 2.11 16.20 -1.28
N ARG A 130 3.27 15.51 -1.38
CA ARG A 130 4.63 16.06 -1.56
C ARG A 130 5.12 16.88 -0.36
N SER A 131 5.81 16.24 0.57
CA SER A 131 6.55 16.92 1.63
C SER A 131 7.67 17.80 1.02
N PRO A 132 7.61 19.15 1.12
CA PRO A 132 8.65 20.01 0.57
C PRO A 132 10.02 19.74 1.22
N PHE A 133 10.00 19.36 2.50
CA PHE A 133 11.17 19.05 3.33
C PHE A 133 12.04 17.91 2.77
N ALA A 134 11.49 16.99 1.98
CA ALA A 134 12.24 15.86 1.45
C ALA A 134 12.98 16.19 0.13
N ILE A 135 12.40 17.04 -0.72
CA ILE A 135 13.11 17.68 -1.84
C ILE A 135 14.20 18.61 -1.27
N PHE A 136 13.83 19.43 -0.28
CA PHE A 136 14.75 20.30 0.45
C PHE A 136 15.87 19.51 1.16
N GLY A 137 15.60 18.28 1.62
CA GLY A 137 16.60 17.38 2.20
C GLY A 137 17.67 16.96 1.20
N ALA A 138 17.27 16.48 0.02
CA ALA A 138 18.21 16.17 -1.05
C ALA A 138 18.97 17.42 -1.51
N GLU A 139 18.28 18.57 -1.64
CA GLU A 139 18.92 19.84 -2.00
C GLU A 139 19.96 20.29 -0.96
N ARG A 140 19.64 20.24 0.34
CA ARG A 140 20.59 20.59 1.43
C ARG A 140 21.79 19.67 1.47
N PHE A 141 21.60 18.36 1.24
CA PHE A 141 22.71 17.42 1.11
C PHE A 141 23.61 17.87 -0.04
N LEU A 142 23.06 18.06 -1.25
CA LEU A 142 23.81 18.48 -2.45
C LEU A 142 24.54 19.83 -2.26
N ARG A 143 23.93 20.79 -1.56
CA ARG A 143 24.55 22.10 -1.23
C ARG A 143 25.59 22.04 -0.12
N GLY A 144 25.60 20.98 0.70
CA GLY A 144 26.44 20.91 1.90
C GLY A 144 25.95 21.73 3.09
N GLU A 145 24.69 22.15 3.06
CA GLU A 145 24.01 22.93 4.12
C GLU A 145 23.52 22.05 5.28
N GLU A 146 24.33 21.04 5.60
CA GLU A 146 24.09 20.09 6.68
C GLU A 146 24.70 20.61 7.99
N ASN A 147 24.01 20.39 9.10
CA ASN A 147 24.53 20.79 10.40
C ASN A 147 25.75 19.91 10.75
N LYS A 148 26.92 20.54 10.94
CA LYS A 148 28.17 19.83 11.28
C LYS A 148 28.07 19.01 12.56
N LEU A 149 27.31 19.48 13.56
CA LEU A 149 27.08 18.70 14.79
C LEU A 149 26.22 17.46 14.54
N ASP A 150 25.32 17.52 13.55
CA ASP A 150 24.47 16.39 13.19
C ASP A 150 25.23 15.39 12.32
N ILE A 151 26.08 15.86 11.39
CA ILE A 151 27.04 14.99 10.67
C ILE A 151 27.94 14.22 11.67
N GLN A 152 28.46 14.89 12.71
CA GLN A 152 29.30 14.23 13.71
C GLN A 152 28.54 13.12 14.45
N LYS A 153 27.29 13.37 14.86
CA LYS A 153 26.42 12.34 15.47
C LYS A 153 26.13 11.18 14.52
N LEU A 154 26.09 11.43 13.20
CA LEU A 154 25.81 10.41 12.19
C LEU A 154 26.98 9.44 11.94
N MET A 155 28.20 9.76 12.39
CA MET A 155 29.35 8.86 12.24
C MET A 155 29.19 7.54 12.99
N ASP A 156 28.47 7.55 14.12
CA ASP A 156 28.24 6.38 14.98
C ASP A 156 27.02 5.53 14.55
N TYR A 157 26.28 5.94 13.51
CA TYR A 157 25.10 5.21 13.03
C TYR A 157 25.49 4.10 12.04
N GLU A 158 24.71 3.02 12.03
CA GLU A 158 24.82 2.02 10.97
C GLU A 158 24.52 2.66 9.59
N LYS A 159 25.38 2.35 8.61
CA LYS A 159 25.35 2.95 7.27
C LYS A 159 24.39 2.22 6.35
N HIS A 160 23.77 2.98 5.45
CA HIS A 160 22.95 2.44 4.37
C HIS A 160 23.86 2.01 3.23
N ILE A 161 24.07 0.70 3.07
CA ILE A 161 25.05 0.16 2.12
C ILE A 161 24.39 -0.12 0.77
N ILE A 162 24.99 0.43 -0.29
CA ILE A 162 24.71 0.12 -1.69
C ILE A 162 25.87 -0.71 -2.25
N VAL A 163 25.52 -1.79 -2.94
CA VAL A 163 26.46 -2.72 -3.61
C VAL A 163 26.21 -2.75 -5.11
N VAL A 164 27.30 -2.85 -5.89
CA VAL A 164 27.24 -2.98 -7.35
C VAL A 164 27.11 -4.47 -7.71
N ASN A 165 25.98 -4.83 -8.30
CA ASN A 165 25.70 -6.18 -8.76
C ASN A 165 25.57 -6.22 -10.30
N LYS A 166 25.50 -7.42 -10.89
CA LYS A 166 25.24 -7.62 -12.33
C LYS A 166 23.97 -6.91 -12.82
N ASN A 167 23.01 -6.69 -11.91
CA ASN A 167 21.72 -6.07 -12.17
C ASN A 167 21.72 -4.55 -11.86
N GLY A 168 22.90 -3.93 -11.68
CA GLY A 168 23.06 -2.53 -11.29
C GLY A 168 23.24 -2.33 -9.78
N LEU A 169 23.00 -1.11 -9.31
CA LEU A 169 23.06 -0.79 -7.88
C LEU A 169 21.90 -1.42 -7.13
N THR A 170 22.16 -1.94 -5.94
CA THR A 170 21.15 -2.56 -5.08
C THR A 170 21.42 -2.24 -3.62
N TRP A 171 20.36 -2.13 -2.82
CA TRP A 171 20.49 -2.13 -1.37
C TRP A 171 21.14 -3.44 -0.91
N LYS A 172 22.03 -3.36 0.08
CA LYS A 172 22.47 -4.56 0.81
C LYS A 172 21.22 -5.27 1.38
N PRO A 173 21.07 -6.60 1.19
CA PRO A 173 19.96 -7.35 1.78
C PRO A 173 19.89 -7.21 3.30
N ALA A 174 18.67 -7.28 3.84
CA ALA A 174 18.43 -7.30 5.28
C ALA A 174 19.05 -8.54 5.93
N LYS A 175 19.48 -8.42 7.18
CA LYS A 175 19.97 -9.54 8.00
C LYS A 175 18.86 -10.51 8.39
N ASN A 176 17.66 -9.98 8.64
CA ASN A 176 16.51 -10.71 9.17
C ASN A 176 15.27 -10.45 8.29
N GLU A 177 14.49 -11.49 8.01
CA GLU A 177 13.14 -11.36 7.45
C GLU A 177 12.11 -11.34 8.58
N CYS A 178 11.17 -10.41 8.53
CA CYS A 178 10.12 -10.26 9.52
C CYS A 178 8.77 -10.08 8.83
N THR A 179 7.80 -10.91 9.21
CA THR A 179 6.43 -10.82 8.72
C THR A 179 5.49 -10.65 9.91
N TYR A 180 4.48 -9.80 9.76
CA TYR A 180 3.55 -9.41 10.80
C TYR A 180 2.12 -9.74 10.42
N ARG A 181 1.32 -10.15 11.39
CA ARG A 181 -0.14 -10.32 11.29
C ARG A 181 -0.83 -9.30 12.19
N ILE A 182 -1.86 -8.65 11.68
CA ILE A 182 -2.76 -7.83 12.48
C ILE A 182 -3.93 -8.70 12.95
N GLY A 183 -4.09 -8.81 14.27
CA GLY A 183 -5.04 -9.69 14.95
C GLY A 183 -6.44 -9.10 15.08
N SER A 184 -7.05 -9.26 16.25
CA SER A 184 -8.30 -8.55 16.57
C SER A 184 -8.07 -7.07 16.79
N THR A 185 -9.12 -6.27 16.63
CA THR A 185 -9.13 -4.88 17.04
C THR A 185 -9.80 -4.70 18.39
N GLU A 186 -9.37 -3.71 19.16
CA GLU A 186 -9.96 -3.31 20.45
C GLU A 186 -10.45 -1.87 20.35
N THR A 187 -11.63 -1.57 20.92
CA THR A 187 -12.05 -0.19 21.15
C THR A 187 -11.45 0.28 22.47
N ASP A 188 -10.58 1.27 22.39
CA ASP A 188 -9.86 1.87 23.51
C ASP A 188 -10.26 3.35 23.64
N SER A 189 -10.06 3.96 24.81
CA SER A 189 -10.54 5.32 25.10
C SER A 189 -9.52 6.19 25.83
N LYS A 190 -9.58 7.49 25.56
CA LYS A 190 -8.91 8.53 26.35
C LYS A 190 -9.94 9.30 27.17
N TYR A 191 -9.46 9.93 28.25
CA TYR A 191 -10.25 10.80 29.13
C TYR A 191 -11.51 10.10 29.65
N ALA A 192 -11.31 8.95 30.32
CA ALA A 192 -12.37 8.15 30.95
C ALA A 192 -13.58 7.84 30.05
N GLY A 193 -13.34 7.59 28.75
CA GLY A 193 -14.38 7.25 27.77
C GLY A 193 -14.67 8.33 26.73
N ALA A 194 -14.38 9.61 27.01
CA ALA A 194 -14.80 10.73 26.16
C ALA A 194 -14.21 10.72 24.73
N LYS A 195 -13.08 10.03 24.48
CA LYS A 195 -12.48 9.93 23.13
C LYS A 195 -12.07 8.50 22.77
N THR A 196 -12.98 7.77 22.12
CA THR A 196 -12.78 6.37 21.66
C THR A 196 -12.03 6.24 20.34
N TYR A 197 -11.25 5.18 20.20
CA TYR A 197 -10.48 4.83 18.99
C TYR A 197 -10.25 3.33 18.85
N THR A 198 -10.13 2.87 17.61
CA THR A 198 -9.75 1.49 17.29
C THR A 198 -8.24 1.30 17.42
N THR A 199 -7.85 0.28 18.17
CA THR A 199 -6.47 -0.20 18.34
C THR A 199 -6.29 -1.53 17.62
N TYR A 200 -5.22 -1.66 16.86
CA TYR A 200 -4.83 -2.86 16.13
C TYR A 200 -3.76 -3.62 16.92
N LYS A 201 -3.95 -4.92 17.11
CA LYS A 201 -2.93 -5.83 17.67
C LYS A 201 -2.03 -6.33 16.55
N ILE A 202 -0.73 -6.08 16.65
CA ILE A 202 0.29 -6.54 15.69
C ILE A 202 1.06 -7.69 16.34
N HIS A 203 1.20 -8.80 15.62
CA HIS A 203 1.93 -9.99 16.05
C HIS A 203 3.03 -10.31 15.04
N PRO A 204 4.31 -10.48 15.43
CA PRO A 204 5.30 -11.10 14.56
C PRO A 204 4.92 -12.57 14.32
N ILE A 205 5.13 -13.09 13.11
CA ILE A 205 4.80 -14.49 12.77
C ILE A 205 5.83 -15.48 13.35
N HIS A 206 7.06 -15.03 13.61
CA HIS A 206 8.20 -15.87 13.99
C HIS A 206 8.78 -15.55 15.38
N GLY A 207 7.94 -15.20 16.35
CA GLY A 207 8.35 -14.99 17.75
C GLY A 207 7.20 -15.11 18.73
N ASP A 208 7.53 -15.48 19.98
CA ASP A 208 6.59 -15.56 21.13
C ASP A 208 6.28 -14.17 21.76
N ASP A 209 6.63 -13.09 21.07
CA ASP A 209 6.46 -11.72 21.57
C ASP A 209 4.97 -11.34 21.74
N GLU A 210 4.69 -10.65 22.85
CA GLU A 210 3.34 -10.17 23.15
C GLU A 210 2.85 -9.12 22.14
N ALA A 211 1.55 -9.16 21.83
CA ALA A 211 0.89 -8.31 20.84
C ALA A 211 1.20 -6.81 21.01
N ILE A 212 1.82 -6.20 20.00
CA ILE A 212 2.10 -4.76 19.95
C ILE A 212 0.82 -4.02 19.58
N ARG A 213 0.34 -3.14 20.47
CA ARG A 213 -0.89 -2.37 20.26
C ARG A 213 -0.59 -1.03 19.59
N ARG A 214 -1.22 -0.76 18.43
CA ARG A 214 -1.11 0.52 17.71
C ARG A 214 -2.46 0.99 17.16
N ARG A 215 -2.82 2.25 17.38
CA ARG A 215 -3.98 2.90 16.74
C ARG A 215 -3.61 3.53 15.40
N TYR A 216 -4.58 3.75 14.50
CA TYR A 216 -4.34 4.33 13.17
C TYR A 216 -3.50 5.63 13.20
N LYS A 217 -3.71 6.55 14.16
CA LYS A 217 -2.91 7.79 14.29
C LYS A 217 -1.41 7.54 14.56
N GLN A 218 -1.02 6.37 15.07
CA GLN A 218 0.38 5.98 15.21
C GLN A 218 0.97 5.45 13.89
N PHE A 219 0.19 4.74 13.07
CA PHE A 219 0.59 4.40 11.70
C PHE A 219 0.77 5.66 10.84
N ASP A 220 -0.16 6.61 10.94
CA ASP A 220 -0.11 7.93 10.28
C ASP A 220 1.17 8.72 10.67
N TRP A 221 1.53 8.68 11.95
CA TRP A 221 2.80 9.21 12.43
C TRP A 221 4.00 8.46 11.84
N LEU A 222 4.01 7.12 11.84
CA LEU A 222 5.09 6.32 11.27
C LEU A 222 5.29 6.64 9.78
N TYR A 223 4.21 6.69 8.99
CA TYR A 223 4.25 7.07 7.58
C TYR A 223 4.91 8.45 7.39
N GLY A 224 4.50 9.46 8.15
CA GLY A 224 5.10 10.79 8.13
C GLY A 224 6.58 10.80 8.54
N ARG A 225 6.99 9.92 9.48
CA ARG A 225 8.41 9.74 9.83
C ARG A 225 9.20 9.04 8.75
N LEU A 226 8.67 7.98 8.12
CA LEU A 226 9.34 7.25 7.05
C LEU A 226 9.59 8.14 5.83
N VAL A 227 8.61 8.94 5.41
CA VAL A 227 8.74 9.91 4.32
C VAL A 227 9.80 10.98 4.62
N ALA A 228 9.93 11.41 5.88
CA ALA A 228 10.99 12.33 6.30
C ALA A 228 12.36 11.65 6.43
N ARG A 229 12.40 10.37 6.82
CA ARG A 229 13.61 9.58 7.06
C ARG A 229 14.25 9.07 5.77
N PHE A 230 13.45 8.82 4.75
CA PHE A 230 13.86 8.12 3.53
C PHE A 230 13.37 8.85 2.26
N PRO A 231 13.97 10.01 1.90
CA PRO A 231 13.44 10.88 0.84
C PRO A 231 13.31 10.25 -0.55
N THR A 232 14.07 9.18 -0.83
CA THR A 232 14.11 8.49 -2.12
C THR A 232 13.46 7.11 -2.12
N ILE A 233 12.98 6.62 -0.97
CA ILE A 233 12.30 5.32 -0.87
C ILE A 233 10.81 5.52 -1.09
N ALA A 234 10.18 4.66 -1.90
CA ALA A 234 8.78 4.80 -2.32
C ALA A 234 7.81 4.27 -1.24
N ILE A 235 7.66 5.00 -0.14
CA ILE A 235 6.74 4.64 0.95
C ILE A 235 5.27 4.63 0.44
N PRO A 236 4.55 3.49 0.44
CA PRO A 236 3.15 3.45 0.03
C PRO A 236 2.27 4.29 0.97
N LYS A 237 1.17 4.85 0.48
CA LYS A 237 0.25 5.63 1.32
C LYS A 237 -0.59 4.70 2.19
N LEU A 238 -0.99 5.20 3.35
CA LEU A 238 -1.95 4.52 4.23
C LEU A 238 -3.38 4.54 3.65
N PRO A 239 -4.23 3.57 4.00
CA PRO A 239 -5.64 3.54 3.63
C PRO A 239 -6.41 4.72 4.25
N GLU A 240 -7.44 5.23 3.57
CA GLU A 240 -8.09 6.51 3.90
C GLU A 240 -8.60 6.65 5.35
N LYS A 241 -8.44 7.87 5.89
CA LYS A 241 -9.08 8.37 7.12
C LYS A 241 -10.58 8.62 6.91
N ARG A 242 -11.38 7.56 6.71
CA ARG A 242 -12.84 7.64 6.74
C ARG A 242 -13.34 7.92 8.17
N ILE A 243 -14.06 9.03 8.33
CA ILE A 243 -14.61 9.54 9.60
C ILE A 243 -16.05 9.04 9.80
N ARG A 244 -16.95 9.26 8.83
CA ARG A 244 -18.32 8.68 8.83
C ARG A 244 -18.21 7.15 8.77
N GLY A 245 -18.97 6.45 9.61
CA GLY A 245 -18.94 4.98 9.69
C GLY A 245 -17.63 4.37 10.21
N ARG A 246 -16.74 5.12 10.89
CA ARG A 246 -15.42 4.64 11.33
C ARG A 246 -15.41 3.37 12.21
N PHE A 247 -16.58 2.97 12.73
CA PHE A 247 -16.80 1.80 13.57
C PHE A 247 -17.57 0.66 12.88
N SER A 248 -17.89 0.76 11.58
CA SER A 248 -18.48 -0.39 10.88
C SER A 248 -17.45 -1.49 10.71
N GLU A 249 -17.88 -2.74 10.92
CA GLU A 249 -16.99 -3.91 10.87
C GLU A 249 -16.28 -4.02 9.51
N ASP A 250 -17.00 -3.77 8.42
CA ASP A 250 -16.44 -3.75 7.06
C ASP A 250 -15.28 -2.75 6.90
N ILE A 251 -15.41 -1.54 7.47
CA ILE A 251 -14.36 -0.51 7.40
C ILE A 251 -13.18 -0.89 8.30
N ILE A 252 -13.44 -1.46 9.48
CA ILE A 252 -12.41 -1.93 10.40
C ILE A 252 -11.61 -3.07 9.76
N GLN A 253 -12.28 -4.09 9.23
CA GLN A 253 -11.68 -5.26 8.59
C GLN A 253 -10.93 -4.89 7.29
N MET A 254 -11.54 -4.08 6.41
CA MET A 254 -10.84 -3.57 5.21
C MET A 254 -9.58 -2.77 5.59
N ARG A 255 -9.67 -1.87 6.58
CA ARG A 255 -8.52 -1.08 7.03
C ARG A 255 -7.44 -1.95 7.67
N LYS A 256 -7.82 -2.97 8.45
CA LYS A 256 -6.91 -3.96 9.04
C LYS A 256 -6.11 -4.70 7.98
N GLU A 257 -6.78 -5.23 6.95
CA GLU A 257 -6.09 -5.90 5.82
C GLU A 257 -5.10 -4.97 5.12
N LEU A 258 -5.53 -3.75 4.79
CA LEU A 258 -4.67 -2.78 4.10
C LEU A 258 -3.49 -2.31 4.98
N LEU A 259 -3.65 -2.22 6.30
CA LEU A 259 -2.56 -1.94 7.23
C LEU A 259 -1.59 -3.12 7.37
N GLU A 260 -2.07 -4.37 7.29
CA GLU A 260 -1.22 -5.57 7.32
C GLU A 260 -0.37 -5.66 6.04
N THR A 261 -0.97 -5.47 4.86
CA THR A 261 -0.24 -5.39 3.59
C THR A 261 0.80 -4.26 3.61
N TRP A 262 0.40 -3.06 4.06
CA TRP A 262 1.30 -1.91 4.18
C TRP A 262 2.48 -2.19 5.12
N LEU A 263 2.22 -2.78 6.29
CA LEU A 263 3.26 -3.10 7.27
C LEU A 263 4.25 -4.14 6.73
N ASN A 264 3.76 -5.19 6.06
CA ASN A 264 4.61 -6.23 5.47
C ASN A 264 5.39 -5.75 4.25
N ARG A 265 4.88 -4.78 3.47
CA ARG A 265 5.67 -4.10 2.42
C ARG A 265 6.89 -3.39 3.02
N LEU A 266 6.72 -2.70 4.15
CA LEU A 266 7.82 -2.02 4.84
C LEU A 266 8.81 -3.01 5.47
N ALA A 267 8.33 -4.11 6.02
CA ALA A 267 9.16 -5.14 6.64
C ALA A 267 10.04 -5.90 5.65
N ARG A 268 9.62 -6.03 4.38
CA ARG A 268 10.45 -6.56 3.29
C ARG A 268 11.53 -5.58 2.81
N HIS A 269 11.34 -4.27 3.01
CA HIS A 269 12.29 -3.29 2.52
C HIS A 269 13.57 -3.26 3.38
N PRO A 270 14.77 -3.54 2.83
CA PRO A 270 15.98 -3.77 3.63
C PRO A 270 16.36 -2.59 4.53
N ILE A 271 16.30 -1.37 4.00
CA ILE A 271 16.64 -0.15 4.75
C ILE A 271 15.58 0.25 5.80
N ILE A 272 14.31 -0.12 5.62
CA ILE A 272 13.24 0.24 6.56
C ILE A 272 13.20 -0.77 7.70
N ASN A 273 13.31 -2.06 7.39
CA ASN A 273 13.27 -3.15 8.37
C ASN A 273 14.38 -3.00 9.44
N GLU A 274 15.61 -2.70 9.01
CA GLU A 274 16.75 -2.46 9.93
C GLU A 274 16.70 -1.09 10.64
N SER A 275 15.69 -0.25 10.39
CA SER A 275 15.66 1.10 10.94
C SER A 275 15.15 1.17 12.38
N GLN A 276 15.76 2.07 13.18
CA GLN A 276 15.31 2.36 14.56
C GLN A 276 13.86 2.87 14.63
N VAL A 277 13.38 3.56 13.58
CA VAL A 277 12.01 4.10 13.55
C VAL A 277 10.97 3.01 13.33
N PHE A 278 11.28 1.99 12.53
CA PHE A 278 10.39 0.86 12.27
C PHE A 278 10.41 -0.15 13.43
N SER A 279 11.60 -0.57 13.85
CA SER A 279 11.77 -1.47 15.01
C SER A 279 11.22 -0.87 16.31
N GLY A 280 11.43 0.43 16.55
CA GLY A 280 10.82 1.12 17.70
C GLY A 280 9.29 1.24 17.59
N PHE A 281 8.73 1.44 16.39
CA PHE A 281 7.27 1.35 16.19
C PHE A 281 6.73 -0.03 16.55
N LEU A 282 7.50 -1.09 16.29
CA LEU A 282 7.15 -2.48 16.54
C LEU A 282 7.60 -3.00 17.91
N LYS A 283 8.13 -2.14 18.80
CA LYS A 283 8.45 -2.51 20.17
C LYS A 283 7.24 -2.35 21.08
N LYS A 284 6.96 -3.32 21.97
CA LYS A 284 6.04 -3.09 23.09
C LYS A 284 6.61 -1.97 23.98
N GLN A 285 5.80 -0.94 24.22
CA GLN A 285 6.16 0.28 24.93
C GLN A 285 4.96 0.82 25.70
N ASP A 286 5.20 1.52 26.81
CA ASP A 286 4.16 2.30 27.49
C ASP A 286 3.94 3.68 26.83
N GLN A 287 3.05 4.51 27.42
CA GLN A 287 2.74 5.84 26.88
C GLN A 287 3.87 6.87 27.05
N ILE A 288 4.75 6.70 28.04
CA ILE A 288 5.89 7.58 28.30
C ILE A 288 7.01 7.24 27.32
N GLU A 289 7.41 5.96 27.28
CA GLU A 289 8.40 5.44 26.32
C GLU A 289 8.02 5.77 24.87
N TRP A 290 6.72 5.62 24.52
CA TRP A 290 6.21 5.97 23.19
C TRP A 290 6.36 7.47 22.87
N LYS A 291 6.07 8.37 23.82
CA LYS A 291 6.24 9.82 23.65
C LYS A 291 7.71 10.18 23.47
N GLU A 292 8.60 9.62 24.28
CA GLU A 292 10.04 9.87 24.20
C GLU A 292 10.65 9.34 22.91
N PHE A 293 10.30 8.11 22.52
CA PHE A 293 10.65 7.52 21.24
C PHE A 293 10.19 8.41 20.07
N LYS A 294 8.92 8.84 20.08
CA LYS A 294 8.39 9.75 19.08
C LYS A 294 9.24 11.03 18.95
N ARG A 295 9.47 11.71 20.08
CA ARG A 295 10.24 12.96 20.14
C ARG A 295 11.68 12.77 19.64
N ARG A 296 12.30 11.64 19.97
CA ARG A 296 13.66 11.27 19.54
C ARG A 296 13.74 11.03 18.03
N MET A 297 12.78 10.30 17.45
CA MET A 297 12.73 10.06 16.00
C MET A 297 12.40 11.33 15.19
N GLU A 298 11.60 12.24 15.75
CA GLU A 298 11.28 13.53 15.12
C GLU A 298 12.50 14.46 15.03
N LYS A 299 13.40 14.40 16.02
CA LYS A 299 14.64 15.20 16.08
C LYS A 299 15.90 14.42 15.66
N ASP A 300 15.75 13.25 15.04
CA ASP A 300 16.89 12.40 14.65
C ASP A 300 17.69 13.08 13.51
N PRO A 301 19.02 13.26 13.66
CA PRO A 301 19.87 13.97 12.70
C PRO A 301 19.91 13.31 11.31
N GLY A 302 19.57 12.02 11.22
CA GLY A 302 19.58 11.27 9.97
C GLY A 302 18.30 11.40 9.15
N ASN A 303 17.42 12.33 9.51
CA ASN A 303 16.24 12.69 8.74
C ASN A 303 16.66 13.58 7.54
N TYR A 304 15.87 13.56 6.48
CA TYR A 304 16.07 14.36 5.27
C TYR A 304 17.45 14.16 4.64
N SER A 305 18.35 15.14 4.78
CA SER A 305 19.66 15.15 4.15
C SER A 305 20.62 14.11 4.78
N GLY A 306 20.51 13.89 6.09
CA GLY A 306 21.29 12.90 6.85
C GLY A 306 21.02 11.44 6.48
N PHE A 307 20.00 11.17 5.66
CA PHE A 307 19.84 9.87 4.99
C PHE A 307 21.00 9.60 4.03
N PHE A 308 21.27 10.55 3.13
CA PHE A 308 22.32 10.46 2.12
C PHE A 308 23.72 10.53 2.76
N ALA A 309 23.88 11.31 3.84
CA ALA A 309 25.14 11.39 4.59
C ALA A 309 25.59 10.05 5.21
N ARG A 310 24.65 9.13 5.47
CA ARG A 310 24.93 7.76 5.94
C ARG A 310 24.93 6.72 4.80
N THR A 311 24.70 7.10 3.56
CA THR A 311 24.74 6.17 2.43
C THR A 311 26.18 5.94 2.00
N GLU A 312 26.61 4.68 1.96
CA GLU A 312 27.92 4.26 1.46
C GLU A 312 27.74 3.38 0.22
N ILE A 313 28.44 3.73 -0.86
CA ILE A 313 28.55 2.90 -2.06
C ILE A 313 29.90 2.16 -1.94
N LYS A 314 29.87 0.83 -1.83
CA LYS A 314 31.09 0.05 -1.53
C LYS A 314 32.03 -0.16 -2.71
N ASP A 315 31.48 -0.20 -3.91
CA ASP A 315 32.23 -0.46 -5.14
C ASP A 315 32.24 0.79 -6.03
N LEU A 316 33.27 0.95 -6.87
CA LEU A 316 33.41 2.14 -7.72
C LEU A 316 32.29 2.26 -8.75
N PHE A 317 31.41 3.23 -8.53
CA PHE A 317 30.30 3.55 -9.41
C PHE A 317 30.73 4.46 -10.58
N ASN A 318 31.18 3.85 -11.68
CA ASN A 318 31.69 4.55 -12.87
C ASN A 318 30.63 4.74 -13.99
N ASN A 319 29.36 5.00 -13.65
CA ASN A 319 28.35 5.28 -14.67
C ASN A 319 28.56 6.66 -15.33
N SER A 320 28.59 6.66 -16.67
CA SER A 320 28.57 7.89 -17.46
C SER A 320 27.25 8.64 -17.28
N LEU A 321 27.29 9.98 -17.29
CA LEU A 321 26.09 10.82 -17.18
C LEU A 321 25.02 10.46 -18.22
N ASN A 322 25.43 10.04 -19.42
CA ASN A 322 24.51 9.61 -20.47
C ASN A 322 23.78 8.30 -20.12
N SER A 323 24.45 7.36 -19.45
CA SER A 323 23.83 6.15 -18.92
C SER A 323 22.88 6.49 -17.78
N MET A 324 23.28 7.36 -16.85
CA MET A 324 22.41 7.79 -15.73
C MET A 324 21.13 8.48 -16.22
N LEU A 325 21.23 9.34 -17.25
CA LEU A 325 20.09 9.98 -17.91
C LEU A 325 19.20 8.96 -18.64
N GLY A 326 19.80 8.00 -19.34
CA GLY A 326 19.07 6.93 -20.04
C GLY A 326 18.30 6.03 -19.08
N ASN A 327 18.93 5.61 -17.98
CA ASN A 327 18.30 4.83 -16.91
C ASN A 327 17.13 5.59 -16.28
N ALA A 328 17.32 6.86 -15.90
CA ALA A 328 16.26 7.69 -15.34
C ALA A 328 15.04 7.85 -16.27
N ALA A 329 15.27 8.07 -17.57
CA ALA A 329 14.20 8.16 -18.56
C ALA A 329 13.51 6.81 -18.79
N SER A 330 14.26 5.71 -18.76
CA SER A 330 13.72 4.34 -18.84
C SER A 330 12.79 4.03 -17.66
N TRP A 331 13.20 4.37 -16.44
CA TRP A 331 12.39 4.16 -15.24
C TRP A 331 11.12 5.03 -15.23
N GLU A 332 11.20 6.30 -15.62
CA GLU A 332 10.01 7.15 -15.73
C GLU A 332 8.99 6.57 -16.72
N LYS A 333 9.46 6.10 -17.88
CA LYS A 333 8.62 5.41 -18.88
C LYS A 333 8.04 4.11 -18.33
N LEU A 334 8.85 3.30 -17.63
CA LEU A 334 8.41 2.05 -17.01
C LEU A 334 7.31 2.30 -15.95
N THR A 335 7.54 3.22 -15.00
CA THR A 335 6.57 3.55 -13.95
C THR A 335 5.24 4.02 -14.57
N LYS A 336 5.29 4.87 -15.60
CA LYS A 336 4.10 5.35 -16.31
C LYS A 336 3.35 4.20 -16.98
N ASN A 337 4.03 3.45 -17.85
CA ASN A 337 3.42 2.36 -18.61
C ASN A 337 2.84 1.28 -17.68
N LEU A 338 3.53 0.96 -16.58
CA LEU A 338 3.08 -0.01 -15.60
C LEU A 338 1.85 0.50 -14.84
N GLN A 339 1.79 1.79 -14.47
CA GLN A 339 0.61 2.38 -13.84
C GLN A 339 -0.62 2.35 -14.76
N GLU A 340 -0.46 2.69 -16.04
CA GLU A 340 -1.53 2.64 -17.05
C GLU A 340 -2.02 1.19 -17.27
N SER A 341 -1.09 0.24 -17.43
CA SER A 341 -1.39 -1.18 -17.65
C SER A 341 -2.08 -1.83 -16.44
N ILE A 342 -1.61 -1.55 -15.23
CA ILE A 342 -2.21 -2.07 -13.99
C ILE A 342 -3.60 -1.47 -13.77
N SER A 343 -3.80 -0.16 -14.03
CA SER A 343 -5.14 0.46 -13.92
C SER A 343 -6.15 -0.24 -14.84
N HIS A 344 -5.78 -0.40 -16.12
CA HIS A 344 -6.65 -1.03 -17.09
C HIS A 344 -6.93 -2.51 -16.75
N PHE A 345 -5.91 -3.28 -16.37
CA PHE A 345 -6.11 -4.68 -15.94
C PHE A 345 -7.01 -4.78 -14.72
N ARG A 346 -6.83 -3.89 -13.74
CA ARG A 346 -7.64 -3.79 -12.52
C ARG A 346 -9.11 -3.42 -12.82
N GLU A 347 -9.37 -2.60 -13.83
CA GLU A 347 -10.71 -2.26 -14.32
C GLU A 347 -11.39 -3.46 -15.01
N VAL A 348 -10.68 -4.13 -15.93
CA VAL A 348 -11.19 -5.34 -16.63
C VAL A 348 -11.47 -6.47 -15.63
N LEU A 349 -10.57 -6.68 -14.66
CA LEU A 349 -10.74 -7.67 -13.61
C LEU A 349 -11.90 -7.33 -12.66
N GLN A 350 -12.12 -6.04 -12.36
CA GLN A 350 -13.29 -5.59 -11.61
C GLN A 350 -14.57 -5.96 -12.35
N HIS A 351 -14.71 -5.60 -13.63
CA HIS A 351 -15.86 -5.93 -14.47
C HIS A 351 -16.12 -7.46 -14.56
N HIS A 352 -15.06 -8.24 -14.76
CA HIS A 352 -15.13 -9.71 -14.74
C HIS A 352 -15.63 -10.26 -13.39
N SER A 353 -15.13 -9.71 -12.27
CA SER A 353 -15.45 -10.18 -10.92
C SER A 353 -16.85 -9.81 -10.42
N THR A 354 -17.51 -8.81 -11.03
CA THR A 354 -18.85 -8.36 -10.60
C THR A 354 -19.91 -8.54 -11.67
N ASP A 355 -19.82 -7.80 -12.78
CA ASP A 355 -20.94 -7.72 -13.73
C ASP A 355 -21.03 -9.00 -14.56
N PHE A 356 -19.89 -9.46 -15.11
CA PHE A 356 -19.83 -10.75 -15.79
C PHE A 356 -20.18 -11.91 -14.84
N ALA A 357 -19.72 -11.86 -13.59
CA ALA A 357 -20.05 -12.88 -12.60
C ALA A 357 -21.55 -12.98 -12.31
N ARG A 358 -22.25 -11.84 -12.29
CA ARG A 358 -23.71 -11.80 -12.20
C ARG A 358 -24.37 -12.36 -13.46
N CYS A 359 -23.97 -11.92 -14.65
CA CYS A 359 -24.53 -12.43 -15.91
C CYS A 359 -24.34 -13.95 -16.05
N TYR A 360 -23.14 -14.46 -15.72
CA TYR A 360 -22.84 -15.90 -15.71
C TYR A 360 -23.77 -16.66 -14.75
N GLN A 361 -23.97 -16.14 -13.53
CA GLN A 361 -24.90 -16.74 -12.57
C GLN A 361 -26.33 -16.76 -13.10
N ASP A 362 -26.83 -15.62 -13.62
CA ASP A 362 -28.21 -15.48 -14.06
C ASP A 362 -28.52 -16.41 -15.25
N GLU A 363 -27.61 -16.51 -16.24
CA GLU A 363 -27.74 -17.43 -17.38
C GLU A 363 -27.67 -18.91 -16.98
N TYR A 364 -26.71 -19.30 -16.13
CA TYR A 364 -26.60 -20.69 -15.67
C TYR A 364 -27.81 -21.11 -14.83
N VAL A 365 -28.35 -20.21 -14.00
CA VAL A 365 -29.57 -20.46 -13.23
C VAL A 365 -30.80 -20.49 -14.13
N ALA A 366 -30.86 -19.69 -15.20
CA ALA A 366 -31.94 -19.75 -16.19
C ALA A 366 -31.94 -21.10 -16.95
N MET A 367 -30.77 -21.56 -17.42
CA MET A 367 -30.61 -22.86 -18.07
C MET A 367 -30.95 -24.02 -17.12
N GLY A 368 -30.50 -23.94 -15.86
CA GLY A 368 -30.84 -24.91 -14.82
C GLY A 368 -32.34 -24.99 -14.54
N LYS A 369 -33.04 -23.85 -14.48
CA LYS A 369 -34.51 -23.79 -14.35
C LYS A 369 -35.23 -24.37 -15.57
N ALA A 370 -34.79 -24.07 -16.79
CA ALA A 370 -35.43 -24.59 -18.00
C ALA A 370 -35.35 -26.13 -18.07
N ILE A 371 -34.19 -26.70 -17.72
CA ILE A 371 -34.00 -28.15 -17.64
C ILE A 371 -34.73 -28.76 -16.44
N GLY A 372 -34.80 -28.04 -15.31
CA GLY A 372 -35.60 -28.42 -14.14
C GLY A 372 -37.10 -28.51 -14.45
N ASN A 373 -37.64 -27.55 -15.21
CA ASN A 373 -39.03 -27.58 -15.68
C ASN A 373 -39.29 -28.79 -16.59
N LEU A 374 -38.39 -29.07 -17.53
CA LEU A 374 -38.45 -30.27 -18.38
C LEU A 374 -38.38 -31.57 -17.56
N SER A 375 -37.51 -31.62 -16.54
CA SER A 375 -37.44 -32.76 -15.61
C SER A 375 -38.75 -32.95 -14.85
N SER A 376 -39.40 -31.87 -14.40
CA SER A 376 -40.69 -31.93 -13.70
C SER A 376 -41.79 -32.57 -14.57
N CYS A 377 -41.81 -32.31 -15.88
CA CYS A 377 -42.74 -32.97 -16.81
C CYS A 377 -42.53 -34.49 -16.90
N PHE A 378 -41.28 -34.97 -16.76
CA PHE A 378 -40.99 -36.40 -16.72
C PHE A 378 -41.25 -37.01 -15.34
N GLN A 379 -41.08 -36.24 -14.26
CA GLN A 379 -41.35 -36.68 -12.88
C GLN A 379 -42.85 -36.86 -12.60
N SER A 380 -43.73 -36.08 -13.23
CA SER A 380 -45.19 -36.23 -13.09
C SER A 380 -45.76 -37.50 -13.73
N GLU A 381 -44.98 -38.19 -14.58
CA GLU A 381 -45.44 -39.34 -15.36
C GLU A 381 -44.80 -40.65 -14.88
N ASN A 382 -45.63 -41.68 -14.71
CA ASN A 382 -45.20 -42.98 -14.18
C ASN A 382 -44.47 -43.85 -15.21
N HIS A 383 -44.53 -43.52 -16.51
CA HIS A 383 -43.97 -44.35 -17.57
C HIS A 383 -42.44 -44.17 -17.76
N TYR A 384 -41.87 -43.05 -17.31
CA TYR A 384 -40.42 -42.81 -17.43
C TYR A 384 -39.64 -43.49 -16.29
N PRO A 385 -38.53 -44.21 -16.60
CA PRO A 385 -37.65 -44.80 -15.59
C PRO A 385 -37.06 -43.77 -14.63
N GLU A 386 -36.85 -44.17 -13.37
CA GLU A 386 -36.34 -43.29 -12.31
C GLU A 386 -34.89 -42.85 -12.56
N GLU A 387 -34.07 -43.70 -13.17
CA GLU A 387 -32.70 -43.37 -13.58
C GLU A 387 -32.68 -42.24 -14.62
N PHE A 388 -33.65 -42.23 -15.55
CA PHE A 388 -33.80 -41.17 -16.54
C PHE A 388 -34.30 -39.87 -15.90
N LYS A 389 -35.35 -39.95 -15.07
CA LYS A 389 -35.87 -38.79 -14.30
C LYS A 389 -34.76 -38.13 -13.50
N PHE A 390 -33.97 -38.93 -12.78
CA PHE A 390 -32.80 -38.48 -12.02
C PHE A 390 -31.73 -37.86 -12.91
N ALA A 391 -31.36 -38.48 -14.03
CA ALA A 391 -30.34 -37.96 -14.94
C ALA A 391 -30.72 -36.58 -15.50
N VAL A 392 -31.98 -36.38 -15.94
CA VAL A 392 -32.47 -35.07 -16.42
C VAL A 392 -32.48 -34.04 -15.29
N LYS A 393 -32.93 -34.42 -14.08
CA LYS A 393 -32.94 -33.52 -12.91
C LYS A 393 -31.53 -33.05 -12.55
N SER A 394 -30.57 -33.98 -12.53
CA SER A 394 -29.17 -33.75 -12.19
C SER A 394 -28.53 -32.65 -13.05
N VAL A 395 -28.83 -32.62 -14.36
CA VAL A 395 -28.35 -31.54 -15.24
C VAL A 395 -28.87 -30.17 -14.80
N GLY A 396 -30.18 -30.06 -14.54
CA GLY A 396 -30.80 -28.79 -14.10
C GLY A 396 -30.25 -28.30 -12.75
N ASP A 397 -30.03 -29.23 -11.82
CA ASP A 397 -29.39 -28.96 -10.53
C ASP A 397 -27.92 -28.50 -10.71
N ILE A 398 -27.14 -29.16 -11.56
CA ILE A 398 -25.72 -28.85 -11.82
C ILE A 398 -25.54 -27.46 -12.44
N PHE A 399 -26.35 -27.09 -13.45
CA PHE A 399 -26.32 -25.74 -14.02
C PHE A 399 -26.67 -24.70 -12.95
N SER A 400 -27.75 -24.92 -12.19
CA SER A 400 -28.20 -24.02 -11.13
C SER A 400 -27.17 -23.81 -10.00
N VAL A 401 -26.47 -24.87 -9.59
CA VAL A 401 -25.44 -24.82 -8.55
C VAL A 401 -24.17 -24.16 -9.09
N THR A 402 -23.74 -24.50 -10.29
CA THR A 402 -22.51 -23.94 -10.91
C THR A 402 -22.63 -22.43 -11.12
N GLY A 403 -23.79 -21.93 -11.56
CA GLY A 403 -24.04 -20.49 -11.66
C GLY A 403 -23.88 -19.77 -10.31
N LYS A 404 -24.47 -20.31 -9.25
CA LYS A 404 -24.40 -19.73 -7.88
C LYS A 404 -22.99 -19.76 -7.28
N GLU A 405 -22.20 -20.80 -7.57
CA GLU A 405 -20.82 -20.91 -7.08
C GLU A 405 -19.85 -19.93 -7.75
N PHE A 406 -20.16 -19.43 -8.95
CA PHE A 406 -19.26 -18.55 -9.70
C PHE A 406 -18.93 -17.25 -8.97
N HIS A 407 -19.87 -16.70 -8.19
CA HIS A 407 -19.58 -15.52 -7.37
C HIS A 407 -18.56 -15.83 -6.26
N ASN A 408 -18.73 -16.96 -5.56
CA ASN A 408 -17.81 -17.39 -4.49
C ASN A 408 -16.39 -17.66 -5.02
N LYS A 409 -16.28 -18.15 -6.27
CA LYS A 409 -15.00 -18.26 -6.98
C LYS A 409 -14.30 -16.89 -7.09
N GLN A 410 -14.98 -15.84 -7.58
CA GLN A 410 -14.38 -14.51 -7.76
C GLN A 410 -13.81 -13.94 -6.45
N VAL A 411 -14.46 -14.20 -5.32
CA VAL A 411 -13.99 -13.81 -3.99
C VAL A 411 -12.66 -14.50 -3.60
N GLN A 412 -12.41 -15.70 -4.12
CA GLN A 412 -11.19 -16.48 -3.84
C GLN A 412 -10.03 -16.19 -4.80
N ASP A 413 -10.32 -15.85 -6.07
CA ASP A 413 -9.30 -15.66 -7.12
C ASP A 413 -9.15 -14.20 -7.60
N ALA A 414 -10.18 -13.62 -8.20
CA ALA A 414 -10.12 -12.28 -8.80
C ALA A 414 -9.99 -11.16 -7.76
N VAL A 415 -10.68 -11.26 -6.62
CA VAL A 415 -10.64 -10.22 -5.57
C VAL A 415 -9.25 -10.08 -4.93
N PRO A 416 -8.53 -11.16 -4.53
CA PRO A 416 -7.16 -11.06 -4.07
C PRO A 416 -6.19 -10.49 -5.12
N LEU A 417 -6.31 -10.91 -6.39
CA LEU A 417 -5.50 -10.35 -7.48
C LEU A 417 -5.75 -8.85 -7.62
N ARG A 418 -7.02 -8.42 -7.64
CA ARG A 418 -7.39 -6.99 -7.71
C ARG A 418 -6.84 -6.19 -6.53
N LYS A 419 -6.92 -6.71 -5.29
CA LYS A 419 -6.34 -6.07 -4.11
C LYS A 419 -4.83 -5.87 -4.23
N GLY A 420 -4.11 -6.84 -4.80
CA GLY A 420 -2.68 -6.72 -5.10
C GLY A 420 -2.39 -5.64 -6.16
N LEU A 421 -3.19 -5.56 -7.22
CA LEU A 421 -3.07 -4.50 -8.24
C LEU A 421 -3.36 -3.11 -7.63
N ASP A 422 -4.36 -2.98 -6.76
CA ASP A 422 -4.66 -1.74 -6.02
C ASP A 422 -3.48 -1.31 -5.11
N GLU A 423 -2.79 -2.26 -4.45
CA GLU A 423 -1.57 -1.98 -3.68
C GLU A 423 -0.43 -1.45 -4.59
N TYR A 424 -0.22 -2.07 -5.74
CA TYR A 424 0.80 -1.64 -6.70
C TYR A 424 0.52 -0.24 -7.28
N LEU A 425 -0.73 0.11 -7.57
CA LEU A 425 -1.10 1.48 -7.97
C LEU A 425 -0.78 2.50 -6.88
N ASN A 426 -1.00 2.16 -5.61
CA ASN A 426 -0.65 3.01 -4.47
C ASN A 426 0.88 3.22 -4.36
N LEU A 427 1.66 2.14 -4.45
CA LEU A 427 3.13 2.18 -4.46
C LEU A 427 3.68 2.99 -5.64
N LEU A 428 3.19 2.75 -6.86
CA LEU A 428 3.54 3.52 -8.07
C LEU A 428 3.22 5.02 -7.90
N SER A 429 2.09 5.36 -7.28
CA SER A 429 1.71 6.76 -7.04
C SER A 429 2.69 7.53 -6.14
N SER A 430 3.56 6.82 -5.41
CA SER A 430 4.54 7.36 -4.46
C SER A 430 5.92 7.59 -5.10
N HIS A 431 6.18 7.01 -6.29
CA HIS A 431 7.43 7.18 -7.04
C HIS A 431 7.65 8.60 -7.61
N LYS A 432 6.61 9.45 -7.62
CA LYS A 432 6.68 10.84 -8.12
C LYS A 432 7.74 11.70 -7.42
N GLN A 433 8.08 11.39 -6.16
CA GLN A 433 9.08 12.12 -5.39
C GLN A 433 10.52 11.67 -5.73
N PRO A 434 10.88 10.37 -5.67
CA PRO A 434 12.16 9.87 -6.17
C PRO A 434 12.47 10.31 -7.61
N GLN A 435 11.48 10.28 -8.50
CA GLN A 435 11.61 10.77 -9.88
C GLN A 435 11.97 12.26 -9.96
N SER A 436 11.39 13.11 -9.11
CA SER A 436 11.73 14.54 -9.07
C SER A 436 13.18 14.74 -8.59
N ILE A 437 13.54 14.09 -7.47
CA ILE A 437 14.89 14.16 -6.90
C ILE A 437 15.95 13.71 -7.91
N THR A 438 15.71 12.64 -8.67
CA THR A 438 16.61 12.20 -9.74
C THR A 438 16.76 13.23 -10.85
N LYS A 439 15.66 13.85 -11.32
CA LYS A 439 15.71 14.90 -12.36
C LYS A 439 16.55 16.10 -11.91
N ASP A 440 16.31 16.58 -10.69
CA ASP A 440 17.03 17.72 -10.12
C ASP A 440 18.52 17.40 -9.88
N THR A 441 18.81 16.18 -9.42
CA THR A 441 20.19 15.68 -9.21
C THR A 441 20.95 15.57 -10.52
N LEU A 442 20.35 14.98 -11.57
CA LEU A 442 20.99 14.83 -12.88
C LEU A 442 21.19 16.16 -13.60
N LYS A 443 20.28 17.13 -13.41
CA LYS A 443 20.47 18.51 -13.88
C LYS A 443 21.72 19.14 -13.23
N ARG A 444 21.83 19.08 -11.90
CA ARG A 444 22.98 19.62 -11.15
C ARG A 444 24.28 18.90 -11.51
N LEU A 445 24.27 17.59 -11.68
CA LEU A 445 25.44 16.82 -12.13
C LEU A 445 25.90 17.23 -13.54
N LYS A 446 24.95 17.50 -14.45
CA LYS A 446 25.25 18.02 -15.80
C LYS A 446 25.86 19.42 -15.76
N GLU A 447 25.44 20.26 -14.81
CA GLU A 447 26.00 21.60 -14.60
C GLU A 447 27.40 21.52 -13.97
N ALA A 448 27.58 20.76 -12.88
CA ALA A 448 28.87 20.55 -12.21
C ALA A 448 29.97 20.04 -13.18
N ARG A 449 29.65 19.06 -14.04
CA ARG A 449 30.60 18.53 -15.04
C ARG A 449 31.01 19.53 -16.13
N LYS A 450 30.22 20.59 -16.41
CA LYS A 450 30.63 21.65 -17.36
C LYS A 450 31.73 22.53 -16.80
N HIS A 451 31.71 22.80 -15.49
CA HIS A 451 32.63 23.71 -14.85
C HIS A 451 33.96 23.05 -14.42
N GLN A 452 34.13 21.75 -14.69
CA GLN A 452 35.33 20.90 -14.48
C GLN A 452 35.91 20.82 -13.05
N ASN A 453 35.51 21.70 -12.13
CA ASN A 453 36.16 21.90 -10.83
C ASN A 453 35.37 21.36 -9.63
N ASP A 454 34.17 20.81 -9.85
CA ASP A 454 33.24 20.45 -8.77
C ASP A 454 33.10 18.93 -8.56
N SER A 455 34.21 18.33 -8.13
CA SER A 455 34.27 16.93 -7.70
C SER A 455 33.38 16.67 -6.48
N TYR A 456 33.23 17.66 -5.60
CA TYR A 456 32.43 17.57 -4.37
C TYR A 456 30.93 17.41 -4.65
N ILE A 457 30.33 18.32 -5.43
CA ILE A 457 28.91 18.19 -5.85
C ILE A 457 28.74 16.96 -6.73
N SER A 458 29.71 16.63 -7.59
CA SER A 458 29.65 15.42 -8.42
C SER A 458 29.56 14.13 -7.59
N GLY A 459 30.35 14.01 -6.53
CA GLY A 459 30.29 12.88 -5.59
C GLY A 459 28.96 12.81 -4.84
N LYS A 460 28.42 13.95 -4.39
CA LYS A 460 27.11 13.99 -3.73
C LYS A 460 25.95 13.65 -4.68
N CYS A 461 26.00 14.12 -5.92
CA CYS A 461 25.05 13.73 -6.96
C CYS A 461 25.10 12.21 -7.24
N ALA A 462 26.30 11.60 -7.19
CA ALA A 462 26.44 10.15 -7.33
C ALA A 462 25.76 9.40 -6.16
N VAL A 463 25.92 9.85 -4.92
CA VAL A 463 25.22 9.26 -3.75
C VAL A 463 23.70 9.36 -3.89
N VAL A 464 23.15 10.55 -4.18
CA VAL A 464 21.70 10.74 -4.32
C VAL A 464 21.15 9.87 -5.46
N TYR A 465 21.79 9.88 -6.64
CA TYR A 465 21.40 9.04 -7.76
C TYR A 465 21.46 7.54 -7.40
N ALA A 466 22.54 7.11 -6.74
CA ALA A 466 22.72 5.72 -6.33
C ALA A 466 21.59 5.22 -5.42
N THR A 467 21.11 6.06 -4.48
CA THR A 467 19.95 5.67 -3.65
C THR A 467 18.67 5.47 -4.46
N VAL A 468 18.44 6.24 -5.53
CA VAL A 468 17.24 6.07 -6.38
C VAL A 468 17.39 4.89 -7.35
N GLU A 469 18.59 4.63 -7.85
CA GLU A 469 18.87 3.43 -8.66
C GLU A 469 18.71 2.15 -7.84
N ALA A 470 19.25 2.12 -6.62
CA ALA A 470 19.08 1.01 -5.68
C ALA A 470 17.59 0.78 -5.32
N GLU A 471 16.84 1.86 -5.09
CA GLU A 471 15.39 1.80 -4.85
C GLU A 471 14.62 1.24 -6.04
N MET A 472 14.88 1.75 -7.26
CA MET A 472 14.16 1.32 -8.44
C MET A 472 14.44 -0.15 -8.78
N ASN A 473 15.67 -0.61 -8.56
CA ASN A 473 16.05 -2.01 -8.73
C ASN A 473 15.41 -2.90 -7.66
N HIS A 474 15.24 -2.42 -6.41
CA HIS A 474 14.47 -3.12 -5.38
C HIS A 474 12.98 -3.21 -5.75
N PHE A 475 12.36 -2.10 -6.20
CA PHE A 475 10.98 -2.09 -6.70
C PHE A 475 10.78 -3.09 -7.84
N GLN A 476 11.71 -3.15 -8.80
CA GLN A 476 11.66 -4.12 -9.90
C GLN A 476 11.71 -5.58 -9.40
N GLN A 477 12.61 -5.90 -8.46
CA GLN A 477 12.72 -7.25 -7.88
C GLN A 477 11.43 -7.65 -7.15
N GLU A 478 10.90 -6.78 -6.29
CA GLU A 478 9.61 -6.97 -5.61
C GLU A 478 8.46 -7.13 -6.61
N SER A 479 8.42 -6.33 -7.68
CA SER A 479 7.37 -6.42 -8.72
C SER A 479 7.38 -7.75 -9.46
N ILE A 480 8.56 -8.32 -9.73
CA ILE A 480 8.68 -9.64 -10.36
C ILE A 480 8.12 -10.71 -9.42
N GLN A 481 8.49 -10.68 -8.14
CA GLN A 481 8.06 -11.68 -7.16
C GLN A 481 6.55 -11.63 -6.92
N ASP A 482 6.02 -10.43 -6.62
CA ASP A 482 4.61 -10.28 -6.22
C ASP A 482 3.65 -10.51 -7.38
N ILE A 483 3.93 -9.95 -8.58
CA ILE A 483 3.07 -10.17 -9.76
C ILE A 483 3.08 -11.65 -10.14
N SER A 484 4.23 -12.33 -10.02
CA SER A 484 4.31 -13.78 -10.27
C SER A 484 3.47 -14.57 -9.28
N GLU A 485 3.55 -14.31 -7.97
CA GLU A 485 2.74 -15.05 -6.99
C GLU A 485 1.24 -14.74 -7.11
N LEU A 486 0.86 -13.48 -7.33
CA LEU A 486 -0.53 -13.08 -7.58
C LEU A 486 -1.11 -13.80 -8.81
N MET A 487 -0.37 -13.85 -9.91
CA MET A 487 -0.80 -14.54 -11.13
C MET A 487 -0.80 -16.06 -10.99
N MET A 488 0.22 -16.65 -10.36
CA MET A 488 0.25 -18.09 -10.07
C MET A 488 -0.92 -18.49 -9.17
N ARG A 489 -1.23 -17.71 -8.13
CA ARG A 489 -2.40 -17.92 -7.26
C ARG A 489 -3.69 -17.87 -8.08
N TYR A 490 -3.90 -16.82 -8.88
CA TYR A 490 -5.09 -16.68 -9.71
C TYR A 490 -5.28 -17.88 -10.66
N LEU A 491 -4.22 -18.27 -11.37
CA LEU A 491 -4.27 -19.41 -12.29
C LEU A 491 -4.53 -20.75 -11.57
N ARG A 492 -3.96 -20.98 -10.38
CA ARG A 492 -4.23 -22.18 -9.57
C ARG A 492 -5.73 -22.30 -9.21
N PHE A 493 -6.37 -21.21 -8.78
CA PHE A 493 -7.81 -21.20 -8.48
C PHE A 493 -8.68 -21.32 -9.74
N GLN A 494 -8.29 -20.70 -10.85
CA GLN A 494 -8.96 -20.88 -12.15
C GLN A 494 -8.97 -22.36 -12.57
N ILE A 495 -7.82 -23.02 -12.53
CA ILE A 495 -7.68 -24.46 -12.83
C ILE A 495 -8.54 -25.31 -11.88
N ALA A 496 -8.47 -25.06 -10.58
CA ALA A 496 -9.24 -25.82 -9.58
C ALA A 496 -10.76 -25.68 -9.76
N TYR A 497 -11.24 -24.46 -10.06
CA TYR A 497 -12.64 -24.20 -10.37
C TYR A 497 -13.07 -24.96 -11.63
N HIS A 498 -12.37 -24.79 -12.75
CA HIS A 498 -12.77 -25.41 -14.01
C HIS A 498 -12.73 -26.95 -13.95
N LYS A 499 -11.73 -27.55 -13.29
CA LYS A 499 -11.73 -29.00 -13.01
C LYS A 499 -12.93 -29.45 -12.18
N THR A 500 -13.36 -28.65 -11.20
CA THR A 500 -14.56 -28.94 -10.38
C THR A 500 -15.84 -28.88 -11.21
N VAL A 501 -15.95 -27.92 -12.13
CA VAL A 501 -17.07 -27.81 -13.08
C VAL A 501 -17.10 -28.98 -14.05
N THR A 502 -15.96 -29.33 -14.66
CA THR A 502 -15.84 -30.50 -15.54
C THR A 502 -16.32 -31.78 -14.84
N ARG A 503 -15.84 -32.05 -13.62
CA ARG A 503 -16.24 -33.21 -12.82
C ARG A 503 -17.74 -33.28 -12.55
N LYS A 504 -18.41 -32.13 -12.36
CA LYS A 504 -19.88 -32.10 -12.21
C LYS A 504 -20.58 -32.53 -13.49
N PHE A 505 -20.17 -32.02 -14.64
CA PHE A 505 -20.74 -32.42 -15.94
C PHE A 505 -20.46 -33.88 -16.28
N GLU A 506 -19.27 -34.40 -15.97
CA GLU A 506 -18.92 -35.83 -16.11
C GLU A 506 -19.87 -36.72 -15.27
N GLN A 507 -20.13 -36.36 -14.01
CA GLN A 507 -21.08 -37.09 -13.15
C GLN A 507 -22.52 -37.07 -13.69
N SER A 508 -22.93 -35.98 -14.33
CA SER A 508 -24.22 -35.90 -15.02
C SER A 508 -24.26 -36.78 -16.26
N LEU A 509 -23.18 -36.79 -17.05
CA LEU A 509 -23.05 -37.60 -18.25
C LEU A 509 -23.04 -39.10 -17.95
N GLU A 510 -22.33 -39.51 -16.89
CA GLU A 510 -22.36 -40.89 -16.36
C GLU A 510 -23.79 -41.36 -16.05
N SER A 511 -24.63 -40.47 -15.52
CA SER A 511 -26.02 -40.81 -15.19
C SER A 511 -26.82 -41.16 -16.46
N PHE A 512 -26.64 -40.42 -17.56
CA PHE A 512 -27.22 -40.76 -18.87
C PHE A 512 -26.57 -41.98 -19.53
N MET A 513 -25.26 -42.18 -19.36
CA MET A 513 -24.55 -43.34 -19.88
C MET A 513 -25.07 -44.64 -19.24
N ARG A 514 -25.22 -44.65 -17.91
CA ARG A 514 -25.83 -45.77 -17.15
C ARG A 514 -27.26 -46.06 -17.62
N PHE A 515 -28.10 -45.04 -17.78
CA PHE A 515 -29.46 -45.21 -18.30
C PHE A 515 -29.50 -45.76 -19.74
N SER A 516 -28.63 -45.26 -20.63
CA SER A 516 -28.60 -45.66 -22.04
C SER A 516 -27.86 -46.97 -22.33
N GLY A 517 -27.38 -47.68 -21.29
CA GLY A 517 -26.59 -48.90 -21.44
C GLY A 517 -25.22 -48.71 -22.11
N LYS A 518 -24.77 -47.45 -22.27
CA LYS A 518 -23.48 -47.11 -22.87
C LYS A 518 -22.43 -47.08 -21.78
N THR A 519 -21.48 -48.01 -21.80
CA THR A 519 -20.30 -47.95 -20.93
C THR A 519 -19.43 -46.75 -21.28
N VAL A 520 -18.74 -46.20 -20.28
CA VAL A 520 -17.69 -45.20 -20.46
C VAL A 520 -16.64 -45.79 -21.40
N ILE A 521 -16.52 -45.25 -22.61
CA ILE A 521 -15.37 -45.51 -23.47
C ILE A 521 -14.20 -44.83 -22.78
N GLY A 522 -13.36 -45.63 -22.12
CA GLY A 522 -12.10 -45.14 -21.56
C GLY A 522 -11.26 -44.49 -22.65
N GLU A 523 -10.58 -43.41 -22.27
CA GLU A 523 -9.74 -42.54 -23.08
C GLU A 523 -9.18 -43.21 -24.35
N SER A 524 -9.70 -42.83 -25.52
CA SER A 524 -9.02 -43.09 -26.79
C SER A 524 -7.67 -42.39 -26.77
N LYS A 525 -6.58 -43.12 -27.03
CA LYS A 525 -5.19 -42.66 -26.97
C LYS A 525 -4.79 -41.55 -27.96
N ASP A 526 -5.76 -40.98 -28.68
CA ASP A 526 -5.56 -39.93 -29.68
C ASP A 526 -6.07 -38.57 -29.19
N SER A 527 -5.43 -38.04 -28.15
CA SER A 527 -5.43 -36.62 -27.80
C SER A 527 -4.15 -36.28 -27.02
N PRO A 528 -3.55 -35.10 -27.22
CA PRO A 528 -2.16 -34.86 -26.84
C PRO A 528 -1.95 -34.81 -25.34
N THR A 529 -0.99 -35.58 -24.86
CA THR A 529 -0.56 -35.62 -23.45
C THR A 529 -0.16 -34.23 -22.98
N ILE A 530 -0.84 -33.70 -21.97
CA ILE A 530 -0.36 -32.57 -21.17
C ILE A 530 0.13 -33.13 -19.84
N ASP A 531 1.44 -33.00 -19.60
CA ASP A 531 2.08 -33.52 -18.39
C ASP A 531 1.41 -32.99 -17.11
N THR A 532 1.17 -33.91 -16.18
CA THR A 532 0.72 -33.55 -14.84
C THR A 532 1.96 -33.21 -13.98
N PRO A 533 2.10 -31.97 -13.47
CA PRO A 533 3.19 -31.65 -12.56
C PRO A 533 3.01 -32.39 -11.21
N PRO A 534 4.09 -32.78 -10.53
CA PRO A 534 4.02 -33.63 -9.34
C PRO A 534 3.28 -32.93 -8.19
N GLN A 535 2.49 -33.73 -7.44
CA GLN A 535 1.81 -33.23 -6.25
C GLN A 535 2.82 -32.87 -5.16
N ALA A 536 2.75 -31.64 -4.66
CA ALA A 536 3.45 -31.25 -3.44
C ALA A 536 2.76 -31.89 -2.23
N SER A 537 3.30 -33.01 -1.76
CA SER A 537 2.84 -33.66 -0.54
C SER A 537 3.21 -32.81 0.68
N THR A 538 2.22 -32.16 1.30
CA THR A 538 2.34 -31.73 2.69
C THR A 538 2.17 -32.96 3.58
N ASN A 539 3.21 -33.36 4.32
CA ASN A 539 3.03 -34.22 5.48
C ASN A 539 4.07 -33.95 6.57
N PHE A 540 3.60 -34.14 7.81
CA PHE A 540 4.30 -33.83 9.05
C PHE A 540 5.59 -34.64 9.24
N SER A 541 6.55 -34.04 9.94
CA SER A 541 7.70 -34.75 10.50
C SER A 541 7.33 -35.42 11.82
N SER A 542 7.66 -36.69 11.97
CA SER A 542 7.72 -37.38 13.26
C SER A 542 8.83 -38.43 13.27
N HIS A 543 9.91 -38.09 13.99
CA HIS A 543 10.91 -38.97 14.63
C HIS A 543 11.53 -40.18 13.90
N GLU A 544 12.87 -40.06 13.78
CA GLU A 544 13.87 -41.05 14.26
C GLU A 544 14.56 -42.08 13.34
N ASN A 545 15.89 -41.92 13.36
CA ASN A 545 16.94 -42.93 13.54
C ASN A 545 17.50 -43.77 12.37
N ARG A 546 18.79 -43.46 12.11
CA ARG A 546 19.95 -44.37 11.89
C ARG A 546 20.34 -44.85 10.47
N SER A 547 21.59 -44.49 10.18
CA SER A 547 22.66 -45.30 9.54
C SER A 547 22.78 -45.34 8.00
N SER A 548 23.92 -44.83 7.52
CA SER A 548 24.54 -45.06 6.20
C SER A 548 25.20 -46.47 6.14
N PRO A 549 25.65 -47.04 4.98
CA PRO A 549 26.69 -46.44 4.10
C PRO A 549 26.67 -46.71 2.55
N LYS A 550 27.27 -45.78 1.78
CA LYS A 550 28.22 -45.87 0.61
C LYS A 550 28.43 -47.21 -0.19
N PRO A 551 29.00 -47.19 -1.44
CA PRO A 551 28.62 -46.47 -2.69
C PRO A 551 28.78 -47.29 -4.02
N SER A 552 28.29 -46.75 -5.16
CA SER A 552 28.67 -46.92 -6.62
C SER A 552 29.63 -48.05 -7.12
N PRO A 553 29.43 -48.64 -8.35
CA PRO A 553 29.96 -48.00 -9.59
C PRO A 553 29.29 -48.33 -10.98
N LYS A 554 29.54 -47.43 -11.97
CA LYS A 554 29.72 -47.57 -13.47
C LYS A 554 29.02 -48.72 -14.24
N SER A 555 28.32 -48.49 -15.36
CA SER A 555 28.89 -48.21 -16.71
C SER A 555 27.82 -48.15 -17.84
N VAL A 556 28.19 -47.76 -19.08
CA VAL A 556 27.30 -47.33 -20.20
C VAL A 556 27.84 -47.86 -21.56
N PRO A 557 27.05 -48.53 -22.44
CA PRO A 557 26.42 -47.91 -23.66
C PRO A 557 25.12 -48.68 -24.11
N PRO A 558 24.61 -48.75 -25.38
CA PRO A 558 24.88 -47.99 -26.62
C PRO A 558 23.67 -47.50 -27.51
N SER A 559 23.92 -46.40 -28.24
CA SER A 559 23.68 -46.10 -29.68
C SER A 559 22.38 -46.34 -30.51
N ALA A 560 21.88 -45.21 -31.07
CA ALA A 560 21.61 -44.90 -32.51
C ALA A 560 20.37 -45.51 -33.25
N ASN A 561 19.55 -44.76 -34.01
CA ASN A 561 19.91 -44.08 -35.29
C ASN A 561 18.82 -43.11 -35.86
N VAL A 562 19.27 -41.98 -36.46
CA VAL A 562 18.87 -41.38 -37.80
C VAL A 562 17.39 -40.95 -38.02
N THR A 563 17.06 -39.71 -38.45
CA THR A 563 17.30 -39.12 -39.80
C THR A 563 17.20 -37.57 -39.82
N ALA A 564 17.82 -36.91 -40.82
CA ALA A 564 17.85 -35.45 -41.08
C ALA A 564 16.53 -34.89 -41.71
N LEU A 565 16.28 -33.58 -41.91
CA LEU A 565 17.05 -32.54 -42.63
C LEU A 565 16.46 -31.11 -42.38
N SER A 566 17.31 -30.08 -42.20
CA SER A 566 17.23 -28.75 -42.85
C SER A 566 18.30 -27.79 -42.27
N SER A 567 18.72 -26.78 -43.04
CA SER A 567 20.02 -26.09 -42.91
C SER A 567 19.95 -24.60 -42.55
N SER A 568 20.94 -24.14 -41.77
CA SER A 568 21.35 -22.72 -41.66
C SER A 568 22.89 -22.63 -41.65
N PRO A 569 23.51 -21.57 -42.21
CA PRO A 569 24.96 -21.48 -42.38
C PRO A 569 25.71 -21.11 -41.07
N PRO A 570 26.98 -21.51 -40.93
CA PRO A 570 27.82 -21.15 -39.78
C PRO A 570 28.32 -19.68 -39.85
N PRO A 571 28.70 -19.09 -38.69
CA PRO A 571 29.24 -17.72 -38.62
C PRO A 571 30.68 -17.61 -39.16
N PRO A 572 31.13 -16.40 -39.55
CA PRO A 572 32.48 -16.16 -40.07
C PRO A 572 33.58 -16.29 -38.99
N PRO A 573 34.83 -16.57 -39.39
CA PRO A 573 35.97 -16.72 -38.47
C PRO A 573 36.42 -15.38 -37.84
N PRO A 574 37.11 -15.43 -36.69
CA PRO A 574 37.62 -14.24 -36.00
C PRO A 574 38.79 -13.57 -36.75
N PRO A 575 39.02 -12.25 -36.54
CA PRO A 575 40.12 -11.53 -37.18
C PRO A 575 41.50 -11.92 -36.61
N PRO A 576 42.58 -11.74 -37.40
CA PRO A 576 43.95 -12.03 -36.94
C PRO A 576 44.43 -11.06 -35.85
N PRO A 577 45.43 -11.47 -35.03
CA PRO A 577 46.00 -10.63 -33.99
C PRO A 577 46.78 -9.44 -34.59
N PRO A 578 46.92 -8.31 -33.86
CA PRO A 578 47.61 -7.13 -34.36
C PRO A 578 49.12 -7.35 -34.49
N GLU A 579 49.70 -6.86 -35.58
CA GLU A 579 51.14 -6.86 -35.83
C GLU A 579 51.88 -6.00 -34.78
N GLN A 580 53.05 -6.48 -34.33
CA GLN A 580 53.94 -5.68 -33.50
C GLN A 580 54.61 -4.60 -34.37
N PRO A 581 54.64 -3.33 -33.95
CA PRO A 581 55.41 -2.32 -34.67
C PRO A 581 56.91 -2.64 -34.56
N ALA A 582 57.58 -2.67 -35.71
CA ALA A 582 59.03 -2.83 -35.78
C ALA A 582 59.74 -1.67 -35.08
N SER A 583 60.81 -1.99 -34.36
CA SER A 583 61.67 -1.02 -33.67
C SER A 583 62.46 -0.14 -34.63
N PHE A 584 62.33 1.18 -34.49
CA PHE A 584 63.43 2.16 -34.55
C PHE A 584 63.06 3.41 -33.76
#